data_AF-A0A535JWL4-F1
#
_entry.id   AF-A0A535JWL4-F1
#
_cell.length_a   1.000
_cell.length_b   1.000
_cell.length_c   1.000
_cell.angle_alpha   90.00
_cell.angle_beta   90.00
_cell.angle_gamma   90.00
#
_symmetry.space_group_name_H-M   'P 1'
#
loop_
_entity.id
_entity.type
_entity.pdbx_description
1 polymer ?
#
loop_
_entity_poly.entity_id
_entity_poly.type
_entity_poly.pdbx_seq_one_letter_code
_entity_poly.pdbx_strand_id
1 'polypeptide(L)' 'MHTTDQILLVTEGDGIVATESEQHELTPGVVALIPANTKHWHGAKPGKSMTHWSILGPADTRIVD' A
#
# COMPACT_ATOMS: atom_id res chain seq x y z
N MET A 1 9.60 0.71 -2.72
CA MET A 1 9.90 1.81 -1.77
C MET A 1 9.87 3.14 -2.50
N HIS A 2 9.35 4.18 -1.88
CA HIS A 2 9.26 5.54 -2.45
C HIS A 2 9.87 6.58 -1.50
N THR A 3 10.40 7.67 -2.05
CA THR A 3 11.12 8.73 -1.31
C THR A 3 10.22 9.80 -0.64
N THR A 4 8.90 9.69 -0.81
CA THR A 4 7.87 10.52 -0.17
C THR A 4 6.90 9.63 0.61
N ASP A 5 6.04 10.19 1.45
CA ASP A 5 4.90 9.45 2.01
C ASP A 5 3.90 9.06 0.90
N GLN A 6 3.26 7.90 1.05
CA GLN A 6 2.17 7.44 0.21
C GLN A 6 0.91 7.20 1.04
N ILE A 7 -0.23 7.59 0.50
CA ILE A 7 -1.54 7.29 1.05
C ILE A 7 -2.23 6.28 0.11
N LEU A 8 -2.76 5.20 0.69
CA LEU A 8 -3.68 4.30 0.02
C LEU A 8 -5.10 4.56 0.53
N LEU A 9 -6.06 4.66 -0.37
CA LEU A 9 -7.49 4.65 -0.05
C LEU A 9 -8.14 3.49 -0.79
N VAL A 10 -8.61 2.50 -0.05
CA VAL A 10 -9.24 1.30 -0.63
C VAL A 10 -10.67 1.61 -1.03
N THR A 11 -11.03 1.34 -2.28
CA THR A 11 -12.38 1.59 -2.79
C THR A 11 -13.20 0.32 -2.88
N GLU A 12 -12.57 -0.82 -3.17
CA GLU A 12 -13.27 -2.11 -3.37
C GLU A 12 -12.40 -3.31 -3.00
N GLY A 13 -13.03 -4.42 -2.62
CA GLY A 13 -12.37 -5.73 -2.52
C GLY A 13 -11.66 -6.01 -1.19
N ASP A 14 -10.72 -6.96 -1.21
CA ASP A 14 -10.04 -7.47 -0.01
C ASP A 14 -8.54 -7.68 -0.28
N GLY A 15 -7.72 -6.90 0.43
CA GLY A 15 -6.28 -6.85 0.23
C GLY A 15 -5.49 -6.76 1.53
N ILE A 16 -4.19 -6.54 1.37
CA ILE A 16 -3.24 -6.29 2.46
C ILE A 16 -2.28 -5.16 2.09
N VAL A 17 -1.76 -4.50 3.12
CA VAL A 17 -0.49 -3.75 3.08
C VAL A 17 0.42 -4.36 4.13
N ALA A 18 1.69 -4.52 3.80
CA ALA A 18 2.67 -5.10 4.70
C ALA A 18 4.06 -4.51 4.52
N THR A 19 4.81 -4.56 5.61
CA THR A 19 6.26 -4.42 5.66
C THR A 19 6.87 -5.76 6.06
N GLU A 20 8.18 -5.82 6.23
CA GLU A 20 8.83 -7.03 6.74
C GLU A 20 8.38 -7.43 8.14
N SER A 21 7.88 -6.49 8.95
CA SER A 21 7.53 -6.72 10.36
C SER A 21 6.03 -6.78 10.64
N GLU A 22 5.19 -6.21 9.78
CA GLU A 22 3.75 -6.08 10.04
C GLU A 22 2.92 -6.23 8.76
N GLN A 23 1.67 -6.65 8.94
CA GLN A 23 0.68 -6.78 7.88
C GLN A 23 -0.68 -6.31 8.39
N HIS A 24 -1.36 -5.50 7.60
CA HIS A 24 -2.69 -4.96 7.88
C HIS A 24 -3.65 -5.27 6.74
N GLU A 25 -4.93 -5.45 7.07
CA GLU A 25 -5.97 -5.69 6.08
C GLU A 25 -6.41 -4.40 5.38
N LEU A 26 -6.68 -4.51 4.08
CA LEU A 26 -7.18 -3.42 3.24
C LEU A 26 -8.58 -3.78 2.73
N THR A 27 -9.60 -3.15 3.29
CA THR A 27 -11.01 -3.27 2.87
C THR A 27 -11.60 -1.88 2.56
N PRO A 28 -12.74 -1.76 1.85
CA PRO A 28 -13.25 -0.48 1.39
C PRO A 28 -13.42 0.53 2.53
N GLY A 29 -12.89 1.74 2.33
CA GLY A 29 -12.88 2.81 3.33
C GLY A 29 -11.64 2.83 4.23
N VAL A 30 -10.79 1.80 4.20
CA VAL A 30 -9.49 1.84 4.89
C VAL A 30 -8.57 2.85 4.20
N VAL A 31 -7.93 3.69 5.02
CA VAL A 31 -6.86 4.60 4.62
C VAL A 31 -5.57 4.13 5.28
N ALA A 32 -4.52 3.89 4.49
CA ALA A 32 -3.20 3.56 4.99
C ALA A 32 -2.21 4.68 4.64
N LEU A 33 -1.45 5.15 5.64
CA LEU A 33 -0.29 6.01 5.44
C LEU A 33 0.96 5.13 5.48
N ILE A 34 1.74 5.18 4.41
CA ILE A 34 3.03 4.51 4.28
C ILE A 34 4.10 5.60 4.29
N PRO A 35 4.92 5.68 5.34
CA PRO A 35 5.97 6.70 5.43
C PRO A 35 7.00 6.61 4.30
N ALA A 36 7.66 7.74 4.03
CA ALA A 36 8.78 7.81 3.10
C ALA A 36 9.88 6.81 3.47
N ASN A 37 10.50 6.23 2.45
CA ASN A 37 11.58 5.25 2.56
C ASN A 37 11.20 3.97 3.34
N THR A 38 9.91 3.67 3.50
CA THR A 38 9.46 2.38 4.03
C THR A 38 9.48 1.32 2.93
N LYS A 39 10.19 0.21 3.16
CA LYS A 39 10.05 -1.01 2.34
C LYS A 39 8.70 -1.66 2.67
N HIS A 40 7.84 -1.79 1.66
CA HIS A 40 6.49 -2.30 1.83
C HIS A 40 5.99 -2.90 0.51
N TRP A 41 4.89 -3.66 0.61
CA TRP A 41 4.08 -4.11 -0.50
C TRP A 41 2.60 -4.05 -0.14
N HIS A 42 1.75 -3.95 -1.15
CA HIS A 42 0.31 -4.00 -0.98
C HIS A 42 -0.33 -4.66 -2.20
N GLY A 43 -1.49 -5.28 -2.02
CA GLY A 43 -2.17 -5.99 -3.10
C GLY A 43 -3.38 -6.76 -2.61
N ALA A 44 -4.08 -7.42 -3.54
CA ALA A 44 -5.20 -8.28 -3.20
C ALA A 44 -4.74 -9.52 -2.42
N LYS A 45 -5.59 -10.03 -1.53
CA LYS A 45 -5.39 -11.33 -0.88
C LYS A 45 -5.42 -12.47 -1.93
N PRO A 46 -4.84 -13.66 -1.63
CA PRO A 46 -4.87 -14.80 -2.55
C PRO A 46 -6.30 -15.13 -3.02
N GLY A 47 -6.49 -15.20 -4.34
CA GLY A 47 -7.80 -15.50 -4.94
C GLY A 47 -8.84 -14.39 -4.82
N LYS A 48 -8.44 -13.18 -4.42
CA LYS A 48 -9.31 -11.99 -4.33
C LYS A 48 -8.88 -10.92 -5.33
N SER A 49 -9.73 -9.91 -5.47
CA SER A 49 -9.42 -8.65 -6.14
C SER A 49 -9.54 -7.50 -5.15
N MET A 50 -8.78 -6.43 -5.38
CA MET A 50 -8.80 -5.21 -4.57
C MET A 50 -8.47 -4.02 -5.45
N THR A 51 -9.17 -2.91 -5.24
CA THR A 51 -8.94 -1.63 -5.93
C THR A 51 -8.69 -0.56 -4.89
N HIS A 52 -7.66 0.25 -5.09
CA HIS A 52 -7.34 1.38 -4.24
C HIS A 52 -6.81 2.55 -5.07
N TRP A 53 -6.96 3.76 -4.53
CA TRP A 53 -6.19 4.91 -4.99
C TRP A 53 -4.81 4.85 -4.36
N SER A 54 -3.79 5.21 -5.13
CA SER A 54 -2.42 5.38 -4.66
C SER A 54 -2.04 6.83 -4.85
N ILE A 55 -1.83 7.55 -3.76
CA ILE A 55 -1.69 9.00 -3.74
C ILE A 55 -0.34 9.35 -3.11
N LEU A 56 0.53 9.98 -3.89
CA LEU A 56 1.85 10.42 -3.46
C LEU A 56 2.31 11.62 -4.28
N GLY A 57 3.17 12.45 -3.70
CA GLY A 57 3.83 13.55 -4.42
C GLY A 57 4.89 13.05 -5.41
N PRO A 58 5.54 13.96 -6.17
CA PRO A 58 6.68 13.61 -7.02
C PRO A 58 7.76 12.91 -6.19
N ALA A 59 8.15 11.70 -6.61
CA ALA A 59 9.11 10.88 -5.89
C ALA A 59 9.82 9.87 -6.78
N ASP A 60 11.03 9.50 -6.36
CA ASP A 60 11.68 8.29 -6.84
C ASP A 60 11.01 7.06 -6.23
N THR A 61 10.57 6.15 -7.09
CA THR A 61 10.09 4.82 -6.70
C THR A 61 11.06 3.76 -7.19
N ARG A 62 11.49 2.87 -6.29
CA ARG A 62 12.43 1.80 -6.59
C ARG A 62 11.92 0.47 -6.05
N ILE A 63 12.12 -0.58 -6.82
CA ILE A 63 12.10 -1.95 -6.30
C ILE A 63 13.37 -2.10 -5.46
N VAL A 64 13.20 -2.64 -4.25
CA VAL A 64 14.28 -2.87 -3.31
C VAL A 64 14.27 -4.35 -2.92
N ASP A 65 15.45 -4.92 -2.76
CA ASP A 65 15.66 -6.33 -2.35
C ASP A 65 15.23 -6.53 -0.91
#